data_AF-A0A357T520-F1
#
_entry.id   AF-A0A357T520-F1
#
_cell.length_a   1.000
_cell.length_b   1.000
_cell.length_c   1.000
_cell.angle_alpha   90.00
_cell.angle_beta   90.00
_cell.angle_gamma   90.00
#
_symmetry.space_group_name_H-M   'P 1'
#
loop_
_entity.id
_entity.type
_entity.pdbx_description
1 polymer ?
#
loop_
_entity_poly.entity_id
_entity_poly.type
_entity_poly.pdbx_seq_one_letter_code
_entity_poly.pdbx_strand_id
1 'polypeptide(L)'
;MAGILGINGIVSGLNTDEIIKAIMDKERLPLNSLESKKATLKGRSDAWRELNSRIYKLKDAAYNLQSFTTFRAQKVTVSDDKVLTATASAEALLSSYQLNVKSLAKAHS
;
A
#
# COMPACT_ATOMS: atom_id res chain seq x y z
N MET A 1 -28.96 44.97 23.83
CA MET A 1 -29.90 44.15 23.04
C MET A 1 -31.01 45.06 22.54
N ALA A 2 -31.01 45.36 21.24
CA ALA A 2 -32.16 45.92 20.52
C ALA A 2 -31.88 45.63 19.03
N GLY A 3 -32.73 44.79 18.44
CA GLY A 3 -32.64 44.41 17.04
C GLY A 3 -33.15 45.50 16.10
N ILE A 4 -33.12 45.14 14.81
CA ILE A 4 -33.60 45.87 13.62
C ILE A 4 -32.49 46.81 13.13
N LEU A 5 -31.85 46.56 11.99
CA LEU A 5 -32.37 46.88 10.65
C LEU A 5 -31.78 45.95 9.58
N GLY A 6 -32.37 44.76 9.41
CA GLY A 6 -32.43 44.14 8.09
C GLY A 6 -33.44 44.93 7.27
N ILE A 7 -32.97 45.89 6.47
CA ILE A 7 -33.82 46.65 5.54
C ILE A 7 -34.05 45.75 4.32
N ASN A 8 -34.89 44.72 4.51
CA ASN A 8 -35.42 43.91 3.42
C ASN A 8 -36.60 44.66 2.81
N GLY A 9 -36.43 45.22 1.61
CA GLY A 9 -37.44 45.19 0.54
C GLY A 9 -38.92 45.54 0.82
N ILE A 10 -39.27 46.38 1.80
CA ILE A 10 -40.67 46.63 2.21
C ILE A 10 -41.58 47.29 1.13
N VAL A 11 -41.07 47.70 -0.04
CA VAL A 11 -41.91 48.38 -1.07
C VAL A 11 -42.12 47.61 -2.38
N SER A 12 -41.36 46.55 -2.70
CA SER A 12 -41.48 45.95 -4.06
C SER A 12 -41.98 44.51 -4.14
N GLY A 13 -42.18 43.79 -3.02
CA GLY A 13 -42.58 42.37 -3.09
C GLY A 13 -41.54 41.47 -3.79
N LEU A 14 -40.35 42.01 -4.10
CA LEU A 14 -39.24 41.26 -4.67
C LEU A 14 -38.44 40.64 -3.54
N ASN A 15 -38.49 39.31 -3.46
CA ASN A 15 -37.73 38.50 -2.50
C ASN A 15 -36.25 38.50 -2.91
N THR A 16 -35.54 39.60 -2.64
CA THR A 16 -34.16 39.83 -3.11
C THR A 16 -33.19 38.75 -2.62
N ASP A 17 -33.44 38.16 -1.44
CA ASP A 17 -32.69 37.03 -0.91
C ASP A 17 -32.83 35.76 -1.79
N GLU A 18 -34.02 35.50 -2.36
CA GLU A 18 -34.22 34.37 -3.29
C GLU A 18 -33.51 34.61 -4.63
N ILE A 19 -33.52 35.86 -5.12
CA ILE A 19 -32.82 36.23 -6.36
C ILE A 19 -31.31 36.08 -6.19
N ILE A 20 -30.76 36.54 -5.06
CA ILE A 20 -29.33 36.41 -4.75
C ILE A 20 -28.94 34.94 -4.62
N LYS A 21 -29.75 34.12 -3.94
CA LYS A 21 -29.52 32.67 -3.86
C LYS A 21 -29.56 32.01 -5.23
N ALA A 22 -30.56 32.34 -6.07
CA ALA A 22 -30.68 31.78 -7.41
C ALA A 22 -29.49 32.12 -8.31
N ILE A 23 -28.95 33.35 -8.20
CA ILE A 23 -27.74 33.77 -8.92
C ILE A 23 -26.52 32.99 -8.40
N MET A 24 -26.33 32.92 -7.09
CA MET A 24 -25.23 32.17 -6.46
C MET A 24 -25.25 30.68 -6.81
N ASP A 25 -26.42 30.05 -6.82
CA ASP A 25 -26.57 28.63 -7.17
C ASP A 25 -26.20 28.38 -8.63
N LYS A 26 -26.58 29.29 -9.54
CA LYS A 26 -26.19 29.22 -10.95
C LYS A 26 -24.68 29.41 -11.14
N GLU A 27 -24.08 30.33 -10.40
CA GLU A 27 -22.63 30.59 -10.41
C GLU A 27 -21.83 29.39 -9.88
N ARG A 28 -22.41 28.57 -8.99
CA ARG A 28 -21.81 27.35 -8.43
C ARG A 28 -21.85 26.13 -9.35
N LEU A 29 -22.73 26.10 -10.36
CA LEU A 29 -22.81 24.99 -11.32
C LEU A 29 -21.47 24.65 -12.02
N PRO A 30 -20.71 25.63 -12.57
CA PRO A 30 -19.40 25.33 -13.16
C PRO A 30 -18.39 24.81 -12.13
N LEU A 31 -18.44 25.29 -10.88
CA LEU A 31 -17.59 24.81 -9.80
C LEU A 31 -17.87 23.33 -9.50
N ASN A 32 -19.14 22.95 -9.35
CA ASN A 32 -19.55 21.56 -9.14
C ASN A 32 -19.12 20.65 -10.30
N SER A 33 -19.17 21.14 -11.54
CA SER A 33 -18.68 20.42 -12.71
C SER A 33 -17.17 20.19 -12.65
N LEU A 34 -16.39 21.20 -12.25
CA LEU A 34 -14.93 21.09 -12.09
C LEU A 34 -14.55 20.16 -10.93
N GLU A 35 -15.26 20.22 -9.81
CA GLU A 35 -15.07 19.30 -8.69
C GLU A 35 -15.36 17.85 -9.08
N SER A 36 -16.44 17.62 -9.83
CA SER A 36 -16.77 16.30 -10.36
C SER A 36 -15.68 15.78 -11.31
N LYS A 37 -15.17 16.63 -12.22
CA LYS A 37 -14.05 16.28 -13.10
C LYS A 37 -12.79 15.95 -12.30
N LYS A 38 -12.49 16.74 -11.27
CA LYS A 38 -11.34 16.51 -10.37
C LYS A 38 -11.46 15.17 -9.64
N ALA A 39 -12.65 14.84 -9.13
CA ALA A 39 -12.91 13.55 -8.49
C ALA A 39 -12.68 12.37 -9.45
N THR A 40 -13.19 12.46 -10.67
CA THR A 40 -12.99 11.43 -11.71
C THR A 40 -11.51 11.26 -12.07
N LEU A 41 -10.78 12.37 -12.27
CA LEU A 41 -9.35 12.32 -12.56
C LEU A 41 -8.53 11.74 -11.40
N LYS A 42 -8.90 12.07 -10.16
CA LYS A 42 -8.27 11.51 -8.96
C LYS A 42 -8.52 10.00 -8.88
N GLY A 43 -9.75 9.54 -9.06
CA GLY A 43 -10.08 8.11 -9.10
C GLY A 43 -9.30 7.36 -10.18
N ARG A 44 -9.13 7.96 -11.37
CA ARG A 44 -8.30 7.39 -12.43
C ARG A 44 -6.82 7.32 -12.04
N SER A 45 -6.27 8.37 -11.43
CA SER A 45 -4.88 8.40 -10.96
C SER A 45 -4.62 7.34 -9.89
N ASP A 46 -5.55 7.19 -8.93
CA ASP A 46 -5.44 6.21 -7.87
C ASP A 46 -5.51 4.77 -8.42
N ALA A 47 -6.39 4.52 -9.40
CA ALA A 47 -6.45 3.23 -10.10
C ALA A 47 -5.13 2.89 -10.82
N TRP A 48 -4.50 3.87 -11.50
CA TRP A 48 -3.19 3.68 -12.13
C TRP A 48 -2.09 3.40 -11.11
N ARG A 49 -2.10 4.10 -9.96
CA ARG A 49 -1.11 3.89 -8.90
C ARG A 49 -1.24 2.48 -8.32
N GLU A 50 -2.46 2.02 -8.10
CA GLU A 50 -2.75 0.67 -7.62
C GLU A 50 -2.29 -0.40 -8.64
N LEU A 51 -2.60 -0.21 -9.92
CA LEU A 51 -2.14 -1.11 -10.98
C LEU A 51 -0.61 -1.20 -11.03
N ASN A 52 0.08 -0.05 -10.99
CA ASN A 52 1.54 -0.03 -10.96
C ASN A 52 2.09 -0.79 -9.75
N SER A 53 1.52 -0.59 -8.55
CA SER A 53 1.93 -1.34 -7.35
C SER A 53 1.80 -2.85 -7.54
N ARG A 54 0.69 -3.31 -8.14
CA ARG A 54 0.47 -4.73 -8.43
C ARG A 54 1.46 -5.28 -9.44
N ILE A 55 1.76 -4.52 -10.50
CA ILE A 55 2.76 -4.91 -11.51
C ILE A 55 4.14 -5.01 -10.89
N TYR A 56 4.53 -4.06 -10.02
CA TYR A 56 5.81 -4.13 -9.30
C TYR A 56 5.89 -5.38 -8.41
N LYS A 57 4.83 -5.66 -7.63
CA LYS A 57 4.77 -6.89 -6.81
C LYS A 57 4.90 -8.15 -7.65
N LEU A 58 4.24 -8.20 -8.81
CA LEU A 58 4.35 -9.33 -9.73
C LEU A 58 5.77 -9.47 -10.29
N LYS A 59 6.38 -8.37 -10.72
CA LYS A 59 7.76 -8.34 -11.20
C LYS A 59 8.73 -8.86 -10.14
N ASP A 60 8.57 -8.44 -8.89
CA ASP A 60 9.44 -8.86 -7.78
C ASP A 60 9.24 -10.34 -7.46
N ALA A 61 8.00 -10.84 -7.47
CA ALA A 61 7.72 -12.27 -7.32
C ALA A 61 8.33 -13.11 -8.45
N ALA A 62 8.22 -12.64 -9.71
CA ALA A 62 8.82 -13.30 -10.87
C ALA A 62 10.35 -13.30 -10.79
N TYR A 63 10.96 -12.20 -10.34
CA TYR A 63 12.40 -12.11 -10.13
C TYR A 63 12.89 -13.08 -9.05
N ASN A 64 12.17 -13.19 -7.93
CA ASN A 64 12.48 -14.17 -6.89
C ASN A 64 12.40 -15.61 -7.41
N LEU A 65 11.45 -15.89 -8.31
CA LEU A 65 11.35 -17.19 -8.98
C LEU A 65 12.49 -17.41 -9.97
N GLN A 66 13.03 -16.36 -10.61
CA GLN A 66 14.17 -16.49 -11.52
C GLN A 66 15.46 -16.88 -10.77
N SER A 67 15.54 -16.62 -9.45
CA SER A 67 16.74 -16.92 -8.68
C SER A 67 17.03 -18.42 -8.63
N PHE A 68 18.14 -18.81 -9.27
CA PHE A 68 18.68 -20.17 -9.31
C PHE A 68 18.90 -20.79 -7.92
N THR A 69 19.16 -19.96 -6.91
CA THR A 69 19.35 -20.39 -5.52
C THR A 69 18.09 -20.98 -4.89
N THR A 70 16.90 -20.50 -5.28
CA THR A 70 15.61 -20.99 -4.75
C THR A 70 15.37 -22.44 -5.15
N PHE A 71 15.74 -22.83 -6.38
CA PHE A 71 15.54 -24.19 -6.88
C PHE A 71 16.64 -25.17 -6.47
N ARG A 72 17.79 -24.67 -6.01
CA ARG A 72 18.91 -25.50 -5.51
C ARG A 72 19.02 -25.50 -3.99
N ALA A 73 17.99 -24.98 -3.31
CA ALA A 73 17.93 -25.05 -1.86
C ALA A 73 17.99 -26.52 -1.41
N GLN A 74 19.00 -26.85 -0.61
CA GLN A 74 19.22 -28.18 -0.07
C GLN A 74 18.59 -28.26 1.33
N LYS A 75 17.79 -29.30 1.58
CA LYS A 75 17.26 -29.57 2.92
C LYS A 75 18.20 -30.51 3.67
N VAL A 76 18.64 -30.10 4.85
CA VAL A 76 19.39 -30.96 5.77
C VAL A 76 18.44 -31.56 6.80
N THR A 77 18.62 -32.85 7.09
CA THR A 77 17.92 -33.55 8.17
C THR A 77 18.97 -34.12 9.10
N VAL A 78 18.90 -33.79 10.39
CA VAL A 78 19.80 -34.32 11.42
C VAL A 78 18.99 -35.26 12.31
N SER A 79 19.61 -36.33 12.77
CA SER A 79 18.95 -37.32 13.62
C SER A 79 18.70 -36.83 15.05
N ASP A 80 19.57 -35.93 15.55
CA ASP A 80 19.42 -35.29 16.87
C ASP A 80 19.81 -33.80 16.81
N ASP A 81 18.81 -32.94 16.67
CA ASP A 81 18.96 -31.48 16.58
C ASP A 81 19.45 -30.83 17.89
N LYS A 82 19.44 -31.56 19.03
CA LYS A 82 19.95 -31.02 20.30
C LYS A 82 21.47 -31.10 20.42
N VAL A 83 22.09 -32.02 19.67
CA VAL A 83 23.54 -32.27 19.71
C VAL A 83 24.25 -31.54 18.58
N LEU A 84 23.61 -31.40 17.42
CA LEU A 84 24.19 -30.76 16.24
C LEU A 84 23.11 -30.09 15.40
N THR A 85 23.34 -28.85 14.99
CA THR A 85 22.59 -28.21 13.91
C THR A 85 23.44 -28.13 12.66
N ALA A 86 22.87 -28.47 11.51
CA ALA A 86 23.58 -28.41 10.23
C ALA A 86 22.74 -27.67 9.17
N THR A 87 23.41 -26.84 8.37
CA THR A 87 22.81 -26.08 7.27
C THR A 87 23.59 -26.36 5.99
N ALA A 88 22.89 -26.57 4.87
CA ALA A 88 23.51 -26.76 3.57
C ALA A 88 23.37 -25.49 2.71
N SER A 89 24.43 -25.14 1.99
CA SER A 89 24.37 -24.14 0.93
C SER A 89 23.74 -24.72 -0.34
N ALA A 90 23.33 -23.87 -1.29
CA ALA A 90 22.76 -24.28 -2.56
C ALA A 90 23.75 -25.03 -3.50
N GLU A 91 25.03 -25.07 -3.13
CA GLU A 91 26.09 -25.77 -3.86
C GLU A 91 26.50 -27.09 -3.18
N ALA A 92 25.96 -27.36 -1.98
CA ALA A 92 26.27 -28.59 -1.27
C ALA A 92 25.85 -29.81 -2.08
N LEU A 93 26.69 -30.86 -2.08
CA LEU A 93 26.39 -32.14 -2.71
C LEU A 93 25.35 -32.91 -1.89
N LEU A 94 24.44 -33.60 -2.57
CA LEU A 94 23.47 -34.47 -1.92
C LEU A 94 24.19 -35.74 -1.43
N SER A 95 24.48 -35.80 -0.13
CA SER A 95 25.20 -36.91 0.51
C SER A 95 24.79 -37.08 1.97
N SER A 96 25.02 -38.27 2.52
CA SER A 96 24.82 -38.58 3.93
C SER A 96 26.17 -38.61 4.65
N TYR A 97 26.22 -38.01 5.84
CA TYR A 97 27.42 -37.95 6.68
C TYR A 97 27.13 -38.51 8.06
N GLN A 98 28.03 -39.37 8.56
CA GLN A 98 27.97 -39.87 9.92
C GLN A 98 28.95 -39.08 10.79
N LEU A 99 28.41 -38.37 11.78
CA LEU A 99 29.16 -37.50 12.68
C LEU A 99 29.07 -38.07 14.11
N ASN A 100 30.19 -38.09 14.82
CA ASN A 100 30.26 -38.49 16.22
C ASN A 100 30.91 -37.37 17.04
N VAL A 101 30.10 -36.71 17.89
CA VAL A 101 30.54 -35.58 18.72
C VAL A 101 31.17 -36.12 20.01
N LYS A 102 32.51 -36.06 20.08
CA LYS A 102 33.27 -36.58 21.23
C LYS A 102 33.45 -35.54 22.36
N SER A 103 33.65 -34.27 22.01
CA SER A 103 33.95 -33.19 22.95
C SER A 103 33.60 -31.84 22.31
N LEU A 104 33.04 -30.93 23.10
CA LEU A 104 32.80 -29.55 22.66
C LEU A 104 34.08 -28.72 22.77
N ALA A 105 34.29 -27.83 21.81
CA ALA A 105 35.36 -26.84 21.89
C ALA A 105 35.09 -25.87 23.04
N LYS A 106 36.12 -25.55 23.82
CA LYS A 106 36.09 -24.52 24.86
C LYS A 106 37.02 -23.40 24.44
N ALA A 107 36.60 -22.14 24.62
CA ALA A 107 37.49 -21.01 24.42
C ALA A 107 38.63 -21.07 25.45
N HIS A 108 39.85 -20.77 25.00
CA HIS A 108 40.99 -20.57 25.90
C HIS A 108 40.79 -19.25 26.64
N SER A 109 40.84 -19.29 27.98
CA SER A 109 40.75 -18.13 28.86
C SER A 109 42.13 -17.58 29.18
#